data_AF-A0A0N1ADN3-F1
#
_entry.id   AF-A0A0N1ADN3-F1
#
_cell.length_a   1.000
_cell.length_b   1.000
_cell.length_c   1.000
_cell.angle_alpha   90.00
_cell.angle_beta   90.00
_cell.angle_gamma   90.00
#
_symmetry.space_group_name_H-M   'P 1'
#
loop_
_entity.id
_entity.type
_entity.pdbx_description
1 polymer ?
#
loop_
_entity_poly.entity_id
_entity_poly.type
_entity_poly.pdbx_seq_one_letter_code
_entity_poly.pdbx_strand_id
1 'polypeptide(L)'
;MARILVVGGSLGGLMAANLLLRGGHDVTVLERSPRSLQGRGAGIVTHEGLRQTLREAGAVVDETLGVAVAARVVLGPDGQALCRWAHPQILTSWGRLYTLLSEALPAERHRLGAAVDSVTPLNDGVQVQLAGGETLQADLLIAADGIRSTVRQQWQPEVKPLYAGYVAWRGVCDEAVLSRHTRETLFPHFGFGLPAGEQMIGYPVAGDHGAQGNSTAVGQRRWNFVWYRPAPTPAELQALLTDADGVHHAEGIPPQLVNWRHIAAMRQAAREKLAPQFAEIVEKTAQPFLQPIYDLVSPRLAHGRIALMGDAAFVARPHVGMGVAKAGDDAASLAACIARHGATPEALRHYETERHAAAAAVVQRARLLGAPLALPPGSAPPYRDPRGPMQQTAIDPALFDTYPPEALAA
;
A
#
# COMPACT_ATOMS: atom_id res chain seq x y z
N MET A 1 -3.44 6.22 -32.22
CA MET A 1 -2.70 5.24 -31.38
C MET A 1 -1.38 5.88 -31.00
N ALA A 2 -1.03 5.90 -29.72
CA ALA A 2 0.22 6.47 -29.22
C ALA A 2 1.03 5.40 -28.52
N ARG A 3 2.36 5.50 -28.53
CA ARG A 3 3.27 4.64 -27.79
C ARG A 3 3.49 5.22 -26.39
N ILE A 4 3.19 4.43 -25.35
CA ILE A 4 3.28 4.86 -23.96
C ILE A 4 4.13 3.87 -23.16
N LEU A 5 5.14 4.39 -22.45
CA LEU A 5 5.91 3.60 -21.50
C LEU A 5 5.37 3.80 -20.09
N VAL A 6 5.16 2.71 -19.35
CA VAL A 6 4.81 2.74 -17.93
C VAL A 6 5.99 2.19 -17.14
N VAL A 7 6.61 3.01 -16.29
CA VAL A 7 7.76 2.61 -15.47
C VAL A 7 7.26 2.14 -14.11
N GLY A 8 7.51 0.87 -13.77
CA GLY A 8 7.03 0.21 -12.57
C GLY A 8 5.88 -0.75 -12.85
N GLY A 9 6.10 -2.05 -12.64
CA GLY A 9 5.16 -3.13 -12.93
C GLY A 9 4.39 -3.63 -11.71
N SER A 10 4.11 -2.76 -10.73
CA SER A 10 3.25 -3.07 -9.57
C SER A 10 1.78 -2.69 -9.85
N LEU A 11 0.89 -2.78 -8.86
CA LEU A 11 -0.56 -2.60 -9.03
C LEU A 11 -0.92 -1.30 -9.77
N GLY A 12 -0.35 -0.16 -9.39
CA GLY A 12 -0.61 1.13 -10.04
C GLY A 12 -0.22 1.15 -11.52
N GLY A 13 0.99 0.70 -11.84
CA GLY A 13 1.48 0.64 -13.21
C GLY A 13 0.71 -0.38 -14.07
N LEU A 14 0.34 -1.53 -13.52
CA LEU A 14 -0.47 -2.52 -14.22
C LEU A 14 -1.91 -2.02 -14.45
N MET A 15 -2.52 -1.29 -13.51
CA MET A 15 -3.81 -0.63 -13.74
C MET A 15 -3.72 0.39 -14.87
N ALA A 16 -2.73 1.29 -14.83
CA ALA A 16 -2.52 2.28 -15.88
C ALA A 16 -2.27 1.62 -17.24
N ALA A 17 -1.42 0.59 -17.29
CA ALA A 17 -1.09 -0.08 -18.53
C ALA A 17 -2.31 -0.77 -19.16
N ASN A 18 -3.09 -1.49 -18.37
CA ASN A 18 -4.31 -2.15 -18.84
C ASN A 18 -5.36 -1.15 -19.33
N LEU A 19 -5.60 -0.07 -18.59
CA LEU A 19 -6.57 0.97 -18.98
C LEU A 19 -6.15 1.66 -20.29
N LEU A 20 -4.87 2.02 -20.42
CA LEU A 20 -4.35 2.67 -21.62
C LEU A 20 -4.32 1.71 -22.83
N LEU A 21 -3.99 0.44 -22.62
CA LEU A 21 -4.03 -0.58 -23.68
C LEU A 21 -5.46 -0.78 -24.19
N ARG A 22 -6.45 -0.86 -23.28
CA ARG A 22 -7.88 -0.92 -23.61
C ARG A 22 -8.40 0.35 -24.28
N GLY A 23 -7.76 1.49 -24.01
CA GLY A 23 -7.97 2.76 -24.73
C GLY A 23 -7.40 2.79 -26.15
N GLY A 24 -6.78 1.71 -26.64
CA GLY A 24 -6.25 1.60 -27.99
C GLY A 24 -4.83 2.16 -28.18
N HIS A 25 -4.05 2.26 -27.10
CA HIS A 25 -2.65 2.71 -27.14
C HIS A 25 -1.67 1.53 -27.19
N ASP A 26 -0.46 1.79 -27.68
CA ASP A 26 0.66 0.86 -27.70
C ASP A 26 1.45 0.99 -26.39
N VAL A 27 1.15 0.12 -25.41
CA VAL A 27 1.68 0.25 -24.04
C VAL A 27 2.75 -0.80 -23.76
N THR A 28 3.83 -0.40 -23.08
CA THR A 28 4.84 -1.31 -22.51
C THR A 28 5.15 -0.93 -21.08
N VAL A 29 5.12 -1.92 -20.18
CA VAL A 29 5.49 -1.81 -18.77
C VAL A 29 6.96 -2.19 -18.60
N LEU A 30 7.73 -1.35 -17.92
CA LEU A 30 9.14 -1.56 -17.60
C LEU A 30 9.27 -1.80 -16.09
N GLU A 31 9.60 -3.03 -15.69
CA GLU A 31 9.77 -3.41 -14.28
C GLU A 31 11.23 -3.76 -13.99
N ARG A 32 11.80 -3.12 -12.97
CA ARG A 32 13.20 -3.33 -12.56
C ARG A 32 13.48 -4.74 -12.03
N SER A 33 12.49 -5.36 -11.40
CA SER A 33 12.63 -6.71 -10.84
C SER A 33 12.79 -7.72 -11.97
N PRO A 34 13.84 -8.58 -11.94
CA PRO A 34 14.00 -9.64 -12.93
C PRO A 34 13.02 -10.81 -12.69
N ARG A 35 12.32 -10.83 -11.56
CA ARG A 35 11.32 -11.83 -11.22
C ARG A 35 9.96 -11.17 -11.03
N SER A 36 8.90 -11.94 -11.30
CA SER A 36 7.54 -11.56 -10.95
C SER A 36 7.46 -11.12 -9.48
N LEU A 37 6.67 -10.09 -9.21
CA LEU A 37 6.48 -9.57 -7.87
C LEU A 37 5.49 -10.42 -7.04
N GLN A 38 4.97 -11.53 -7.60
CA GLN A 38 4.12 -12.50 -6.92
C GLN A 38 4.70 -12.95 -5.56
N GLY A 39 3.81 -13.21 -4.60
CA GLY A 39 4.17 -13.71 -3.27
C GLY A 39 4.41 -12.66 -2.18
N ARG A 40 4.27 -11.36 -2.48
CA ARG A 40 4.33 -10.30 -1.46
C ARG A 40 2.97 -10.16 -0.76
N GLY A 41 2.73 -10.97 0.26
CA GLY A 41 1.43 -11.19 0.93
C GLY A 41 0.84 -10.04 1.77
N ALA A 42 1.05 -8.78 1.42
CA ALA A 42 0.43 -7.68 2.17
C ALA A 42 -1.11 -7.70 2.04
N GLY A 43 -1.85 -7.53 3.14
CA GLY A 43 -3.29 -7.33 3.09
C GLY A 43 -3.66 -6.00 2.43
N ILE A 44 -4.79 -5.99 1.71
CA ILE A 44 -5.39 -4.84 1.04
C ILE A 44 -6.87 -4.76 1.38
N VAL A 45 -7.32 -3.57 1.74
CA VAL A 45 -8.74 -3.26 1.95
C VAL A 45 -9.34 -2.83 0.62
N THR A 46 -10.41 -3.49 0.17
CA THR A 46 -11.11 -3.09 -1.06
C THR A 46 -12.30 -2.21 -0.76
N HIS A 47 -12.59 -1.30 -1.68
CA HIS A 47 -13.78 -0.44 -1.71
C HIS A 47 -14.29 -0.33 -3.15
N GLU A 48 -15.43 0.32 -3.36
CA GLU A 48 -16.09 0.27 -4.67
C GLU A 48 -15.27 0.95 -5.77
N GLY A 49 -14.67 2.11 -5.48
CA GLY A 49 -13.76 2.78 -6.43
C GLY A 49 -12.66 1.86 -6.95
N LEU A 50 -11.90 1.22 -6.07
CA LEU A 50 -10.87 0.26 -6.47
C LEU A 50 -11.43 -0.93 -7.26
N ARG A 51 -12.58 -1.51 -6.84
CA ARG A 51 -13.22 -2.61 -7.57
C ARG A 51 -13.62 -2.18 -8.98
N GLN A 52 -14.14 -0.97 -9.13
CA GLN A 52 -14.51 -0.41 -10.42
C GLN A 52 -13.30 -0.25 -11.33
N THR A 53 -12.21 0.36 -10.84
CA THR A 53 -10.96 0.51 -11.63
C THR A 53 -10.37 -0.85 -12.03
N LEU A 54 -10.43 -1.86 -11.15
CA LEU A 54 -9.99 -3.21 -11.48
C LEU A 54 -10.82 -3.81 -12.65
N ARG A 55 -12.15 -3.65 -12.63
CA ARG A 55 -13.02 -4.11 -13.73
C ARG A 55 -12.71 -3.38 -15.04
N GLU A 56 -12.49 -2.07 -14.99
CA GLU A 56 -12.14 -1.25 -16.16
C GLU A 56 -10.77 -1.63 -16.73
N ALA A 57 -9.80 -1.97 -15.87
CA ALA A 57 -8.53 -2.57 -16.27
C ALA A 57 -8.69 -4.00 -16.83
N GLY A 58 -9.87 -4.61 -16.69
CA GLY A 58 -10.18 -5.94 -17.20
C GLY A 58 -9.80 -7.08 -16.28
N ALA A 59 -9.51 -6.80 -15.02
CA ALA A 59 -9.41 -7.83 -14.00
C ALA A 59 -10.80 -8.43 -13.71
N VAL A 60 -10.83 -9.74 -13.43
CA VAL A 60 -12.06 -10.42 -12.98
C VAL A 60 -12.29 -10.09 -11.51
N VAL A 61 -13.39 -9.38 -11.22
CA VAL A 61 -13.76 -8.96 -9.87
C VAL A 61 -15.11 -9.58 -9.50
N ASP A 62 -15.05 -10.66 -8.71
CA ASP A 62 -16.21 -11.41 -8.23
C ASP A 62 -16.07 -11.75 -6.73
N GLU A 63 -16.92 -12.64 -6.21
CA GLU A 63 -16.91 -13.09 -4.81
C GLU A 63 -15.60 -13.76 -4.38
N THR A 64 -14.73 -14.15 -5.32
CA THR A 64 -13.40 -14.73 -5.06
C THR A 64 -12.30 -13.68 -4.90
N LEU A 65 -12.64 -12.38 -4.98
CA LEU A 65 -11.67 -11.30 -4.83
C LEU A 65 -10.94 -11.35 -3.49
N GLY A 66 -11.61 -11.78 -2.42
CA GLY A 66 -11.03 -11.82 -1.08
C GLY A 66 -11.95 -12.46 -0.05
N VAL A 67 -11.66 -12.23 1.22
CA VAL A 67 -12.47 -12.72 2.35
C VAL A 67 -13.47 -11.64 2.74
N ALA A 68 -14.75 -11.99 2.72
CA ALA A 68 -15.81 -11.12 3.23
C ALA A 68 -15.82 -11.11 4.76
N VAL A 69 -15.95 -9.92 5.35
CA VAL A 69 -16.20 -9.71 6.78
C VAL A 69 -17.48 -8.90 6.96
N ALA A 70 -18.19 -9.13 8.07
CA ALA A 70 -19.48 -8.48 8.33
C ALA A 70 -19.35 -7.15 9.09
N ALA A 71 -18.29 -7.01 9.88
CA ALA A 71 -18.14 -5.91 10.80
C ALA A 71 -16.67 -5.64 11.15
N ARG A 72 -16.45 -4.52 11.83
CA ARG A 72 -15.20 -4.19 12.50
C ARG A 72 -15.35 -4.38 14.01
N VAL A 73 -14.25 -4.73 14.68
CA VAL A 73 -14.23 -4.96 16.14
C VAL A 73 -12.98 -4.36 16.77
N VAL A 74 -13.14 -3.72 17.92
CA VAL A 74 -12.02 -3.31 18.78
C VAL A 74 -11.96 -4.28 19.96
N LEU A 75 -10.79 -4.91 20.16
CA LEU A 75 -10.54 -5.77 21.31
C LEU A 75 -9.80 -5.01 22.41
N GLY A 76 -10.24 -5.22 23.65
CA GLY A 76 -9.54 -4.78 24.86
C GLY A 76 -8.38 -5.72 25.21
N PRO A 77 -7.52 -5.32 26.16
CA PRO A 77 -6.37 -6.14 26.60
C PRO A 77 -6.79 -7.47 27.23
N ASP A 78 -8.03 -7.59 27.73
CA ASP A 78 -8.63 -8.81 28.25
C ASP A 78 -9.16 -9.75 27.15
N GLY A 79 -9.07 -9.34 25.87
CA GLY A 79 -9.59 -10.08 24.73
C GLY A 79 -11.09 -9.90 24.48
N GLN A 80 -11.79 -9.08 25.25
CA GLN A 80 -13.21 -8.80 25.05
C GLN A 80 -13.42 -7.70 24.01
N ALA A 81 -14.56 -7.74 23.32
CA ALA A 81 -14.92 -6.68 22.37
C ALA A 81 -15.36 -5.41 23.11
N LEU A 82 -14.61 -4.33 22.95
CA LEU A 82 -14.97 -3.01 23.50
C LEU A 82 -16.08 -2.35 22.68
N CYS A 83 -16.01 -2.47 21.35
CA CYS A 83 -17.05 -1.99 20.45
C CYS A 83 -17.02 -2.75 19.12
N ARG A 84 -18.13 -2.68 18.39
CA ARG A 84 -18.31 -3.25 17.05
C ARG A 84 -18.99 -2.23 16.14
N TRP A 85 -18.68 -2.30 14.85
CA TRP A 85 -19.33 -1.51 13.82
C TRP A 85 -19.72 -2.40 12.64
N ALA A 86 -21.02 -2.52 12.36
CA ALA A 86 -21.53 -3.20 11.19
C ALA A 86 -21.06 -2.45 9.93
N HIS A 87 -20.12 -3.06 9.22
CA HIS A 87 -19.48 -2.47 8.05
C HIS A 87 -18.95 -3.62 7.19
N PRO A 88 -19.80 -4.20 6.32
CA PRO A 88 -19.41 -5.31 5.46
C PRO A 88 -18.33 -4.90 4.47
N GLN A 89 -17.28 -5.72 4.34
CA GLN A 89 -16.14 -5.43 3.46
C GLN A 89 -15.56 -6.71 2.86
N ILE A 90 -14.90 -6.57 1.71
CA ILE A 90 -14.06 -7.63 1.12
C ILE A 90 -12.60 -7.25 1.31
N LEU A 91 -11.84 -8.15 1.92
CA LEU A 91 -10.44 -7.96 2.28
C LEU A 91 -9.59 -8.94 1.48
N THR A 92 -8.60 -8.42 0.77
CA THR A 92 -7.81 -9.20 -0.19
C THR A 92 -6.32 -9.09 0.12
N SER A 93 -5.50 -9.73 -0.72
CA SER A 93 -4.05 -9.60 -0.68
C SER A 93 -3.55 -8.82 -1.89
N TRP A 94 -2.42 -8.15 -1.71
CA TRP A 94 -1.69 -7.50 -2.79
C TRP A 94 -1.36 -8.52 -3.90
N GLY A 95 -0.99 -9.75 -3.52
CA GLY A 95 -0.67 -10.83 -4.47
C GLY A 95 -1.86 -11.25 -5.34
N ARG A 96 -3.08 -11.26 -4.79
CA ARG A 96 -4.30 -11.53 -5.55
C ARG A 96 -4.52 -10.45 -6.61
N LEU A 97 -4.50 -9.19 -6.20
CA LEU A 97 -4.70 -8.07 -7.13
C LEU A 97 -3.63 -8.03 -8.22
N TYR A 98 -2.38 -8.30 -7.86
CA TYR A 98 -1.27 -8.36 -8.81
C TYR A 98 -1.49 -9.44 -9.86
N THR A 99 -1.90 -10.64 -9.42
CA THR A 99 -2.18 -11.76 -10.32
C THR A 99 -3.29 -11.41 -11.31
N LEU A 100 -4.41 -10.89 -10.82
CA LEU A 100 -5.55 -10.50 -11.67
C LEU A 100 -5.18 -9.43 -12.71
N LEU A 101 -4.41 -8.42 -12.31
CA LEU A 101 -3.97 -7.36 -13.21
C LEU A 101 -2.90 -7.82 -14.20
N SER A 102 -2.01 -8.73 -13.77
CA SER A 102 -0.97 -9.30 -14.63
C SER A 102 -1.57 -10.27 -15.65
N GLU A 103 -2.62 -11.01 -15.31
CA GLU A 103 -3.35 -11.90 -16.25
C GLU A 103 -4.17 -11.10 -17.26
N ALA A 104 -4.65 -9.91 -16.88
CA ALA A 104 -5.37 -9.01 -17.77
C ALA A 104 -4.47 -8.32 -18.82
N LEU A 105 -3.15 -8.26 -18.57
CA LEU A 105 -2.17 -7.64 -19.45
C LEU A 105 -1.45 -8.71 -20.30
N PRO A 106 -1.35 -8.57 -21.63
CA PRO A 106 -0.58 -9.50 -22.44
C PRO A 106 0.90 -9.53 -22.02
N ALA A 107 1.47 -10.73 -21.89
CA ALA A 107 2.79 -10.94 -21.30
C ALA A 107 3.91 -10.18 -22.05
N GLU A 108 3.80 -10.05 -23.36
CA GLU A 108 4.72 -9.31 -24.22
C GLU A 108 4.76 -7.80 -23.91
N ARG A 109 3.75 -7.27 -23.23
CA ARG A 109 3.70 -5.86 -22.80
C ARG A 109 4.39 -5.63 -21.47
N HIS A 110 4.81 -6.68 -20.77
CA HIS A 110 5.43 -6.58 -19.45
C HIS A 110 6.90 -7.02 -19.48
N ARG A 111 7.80 -6.04 -19.48
CA ARG A 111 9.25 -6.28 -19.54
C ARG A 111 9.85 -6.29 -18.14
N LEU A 112 10.19 -7.48 -17.66
CA LEU A 112 10.93 -7.67 -16.40
C LEU A 112 12.43 -7.41 -16.58
N GLY A 113 13.12 -7.06 -15.49
CA GLY A 113 14.54 -6.71 -15.51
C GLY A 113 14.86 -5.41 -16.26
N ALA A 114 13.84 -4.64 -16.65
CA ALA A 114 13.97 -3.39 -17.39
C ALA A 114 14.03 -2.20 -16.42
N ALA A 115 15.14 -2.08 -15.69
CA ALA A 115 15.36 -0.96 -14.79
C ALA A 115 15.63 0.34 -15.59
N VAL A 116 14.82 1.37 -15.35
CA VAL A 116 15.04 2.71 -15.92
C VAL A 116 16.14 3.42 -15.13
N ASP A 117 17.11 3.94 -15.88
CA ASP A 117 18.24 4.72 -15.37
C ASP A 117 17.97 6.23 -15.49
N SER A 118 17.59 6.68 -16.69
CA SER A 118 17.31 8.10 -16.96
C SER A 118 16.26 8.30 -18.04
N VAL A 119 15.60 9.47 -18.01
CA VAL A 119 14.56 9.87 -18.97
C VAL A 119 14.88 11.25 -19.54
N THR A 120 15.02 11.35 -20.86
CA THR A 120 15.34 12.61 -21.54
C THR A 120 14.13 13.08 -22.37
N PRO A 121 13.63 14.32 -22.20
CA PRO A 121 12.57 14.83 -23.06
C PRO A 121 13.08 15.06 -24.48
N LEU A 122 12.23 14.76 -25.46
CA LEU A 122 12.46 15.09 -26.87
C LEU A 122 11.45 16.15 -27.32
N ASN A 123 11.64 16.71 -28.52
CA ASN A 123 10.67 17.65 -29.10
C ASN A 123 9.28 17.03 -29.24
N ASP A 124 9.21 15.76 -29.68
CA ASP A 124 7.96 15.03 -29.86
C ASP A 124 8.00 13.64 -29.23
N GLY A 125 8.35 13.58 -27.95
CA GLY A 125 8.38 12.32 -27.21
C GLY A 125 9.28 12.38 -25.99
N VAL A 126 9.64 11.19 -25.52
CA VAL A 126 10.59 10.96 -24.45
C VAL A 126 11.51 9.81 -24.83
N GLN A 127 12.77 9.92 -24.44
CA GLN A 127 13.76 8.86 -24.55
C GLN A 127 14.01 8.29 -23.15
N VAL A 128 14.03 6.96 -23.04
CA VAL A 128 14.26 6.25 -21.78
C VAL A 128 15.51 5.41 -21.92
N GLN A 129 16.47 5.62 -21.04
CA GLN A 129 17.67 4.81 -20.93
C GLN A 129 17.46 3.73 -19.87
N LEU A 130 17.68 2.47 -20.22
CA LEU A 130 17.67 1.36 -19.28
C LEU A 130 19.09 1.14 -18.73
N ALA A 131 19.17 0.61 -17.51
CA ALA A 131 20.44 0.28 -16.85
C ALA A 131 21.29 -0.74 -17.63
N GLY A 132 20.67 -1.53 -18.51
CA GLY A 132 21.35 -2.47 -19.41
C GLY A 132 21.92 -1.84 -20.69
N GLY A 133 21.83 -0.51 -20.86
CA GLY A 133 22.35 0.20 -22.03
C GLY A 133 21.35 0.35 -23.20
N GLU A 134 20.22 -0.34 -23.17
CA GLU A 134 19.15 -0.17 -24.15
C GLU A 134 18.46 1.19 -24.02
N THR A 135 18.12 1.78 -25.17
CA THR A 135 17.39 3.04 -25.25
C THR A 135 16.03 2.83 -25.92
N LEU A 136 14.98 3.35 -25.30
CA LEU A 136 13.61 3.32 -25.80
C LEU A 136 13.10 4.72 -26.09
N GLN A 137 12.12 4.84 -26.99
CA GLN A 137 11.40 6.09 -27.27
C GLN A 137 9.89 5.88 -27.26
N ALA A 138 9.17 6.87 -26.75
CA ALA A 138 7.70 6.88 -26.67
C ALA A 138 7.12 8.29 -26.73
N ASP A 139 5.81 8.39 -26.99
CA ASP A 139 5.09 9.66 -27.04
C ASP A 139 4.84 10.24 -25.65
N LEU A 140 4.64 9.35 -24.65
CA LEU A 140 4.47 9.66 -23.24
C LEU A 140 5.16 8.62 -22.35
N LEU A 141 5.52 9.05 -21.13
CA LEU A 141 5.96 8.17 -20.04
C LEU A 141 5.13 8.39 -18.78
N ILE A 142 4.66 7.29 -18.20
CA ILE A 142 3.95 7.26 -16.92
C ILE A 142 4.87 6.60 -15.89
N ALA A 143 5.30 7.36 -14.89
CA ALA A 143 6.12 6.87 -13.78
C ALA A 143 5.24 6.39 -12.62
N ALA A 144 5.27 5.08 -12.40
CA ALA A 144 4.61 4.35 -11.32
C ALA A 144 5.62 3.50 -10.51
N ASP A 145 6.88 3.96 -10.45
CA ASP A 145 8.06 3.26 -9.93
C ASP A 145 8.26 3.41 -8.40
N GLY A 146 7.21 3.83 -7.70
CA GLY A 146 7.09 3.73 -6.25
C GLY A 146 7.77 4.84 -5.45
N ILE A 147 7.81 4.67 -4.13
CA ILE A 147 8.29 5.69 -3.18
C ILE A 147 9.71 6.21 -3.46
N ARG A 148 10.57 5.37 -4.04
CA ARG A 148 11.95 5.72 -4.45
C ARG A 148 12.06 5.96 -5.96
N SER A 149 11.02 6.52 -6.56
CA SER A 149 10.93 6.79 -8.00
C SER A 149 12.22 7.43 -8.55
N THR A 150 12.83 6.77 -9.53
CA THR A 150 13.98 7.30 -10.28
C THR A 150 13.54 8.50 -11.10
N VAL A 151 12.36 8.40 -11.73
CA VAL A 151 11.84 9.46 -12.60
C VAL A 151 11.51 10.72 -11.80
N ARG A 152 10.88 10.61 -10.62
CA ARG A 152 10.62 11.77 -9.75
C ARG A 152 11.93 12.45 -9.36
N GLN A 153 12.93 11.67 -8.95
CA GLN A 153 14.22 12.22 -8.49
C GLN A 153 14.96 13.01 -9.57
N GLN A 154 14.77 12.69 -10.85
CA GLN A 154 15.37 13.45 -11.95
C GLN A 154 14.75 14.85 -12.13
N TRP A 155 13.46 15.01 -11.86
CA TRP A 155 12.73 16.26 -12.10
C TRP A 155 12.44 17.07 -10.83
N GLN A 156 12.44 16.41 -9.68
CA GLN A 156 12.13 16.97 -8.36
C GLN A 156 13.09 16.35 -7.31
N PRO A 157 14.43 16.53 -7.46
CA PRO A 157 15.45 15.90 -6.59
C PRO A 157 15.35 16.31 -5.11
N GLU A 158 14.74 17.45 -4.82
CA GLU A 158 14.45 17.96 -3.49
C GLU A 158 13.32 17.20 -2.78
N VAL A 159 12.46 16.50 -3.53
CA VAL A 159 11.29 15.80 -2.99
C VAL A 159 11.69 14.40 -2.49
N LYS A 160 11.90 14.30 -1.18
CA LYS A 160 12.32 13.08 -0.48
C LYS A 160 11.23 12.55 0.46
N PRO A 161 11.11 11.22 0.64
CA PRO A 161 10.20 10.65 1.62
C PRO A 161 10.52 11.13 3.04
N LEU A 162 9.49 11.57 3.77
CA LEU A 162 9.62 12.08 5.14
C LEU A 162 9.25 10.98 6.12
N TYR A 163 10.20 10.59 6.97
CA TYR A 163 9.94 9.59 8.01
C TYR A 163 8.93 10.14 9.02
N ALA A 164 7.92 9.34 9.34
CA ALA A 164 6.77 9.77 10.13
C ALA A 164 6.98 9.67 11.65
N GLY A 165 8.14 9.17 12.12
CA GLY A 165 8.44 8.99 13.55
C GLY A 165 7.96 7.65 14.14
N TYR A 166 7.51 6.72 13.32
CA TYR A 166 7.06 5.39 13.75
C TYR A 166 7.24 4.33 12.67
N VAL A 167 7.21 3.08 13.12
CA VAL A 167 7.35 1.89 12.29
C VAL A 167 6.08 1.03 12.36
N ALA A 168 5.95 0.11 11.43
CA ALA A 168 4.92 -0.92 11.43
C ALA A 168 5.57 -2.30 11.42
N TRP A 169 5.23 -3.13 12.41
CA TRP A 169 5.42 -4.56 12.31
C TRP A 169 4.28 -5.16 11.48
N ARG A 170 4.62 -5.97 10.49
CA ARG A 170 3.67 -6.56 9.56
C ARG A 170 3.89 -8.05 9.48
N GLY A 171 2.83 -8.78 9.18
CA GLY A 171 2.93 -10.21 8.97
C GLY A 171 1.62 -10.82 8.52
N VAL A 172 1.74 -12.06 8.08
CA VAL A 172 0.62 -12.89 7.64
C VAL A 172 0.73 -14.21 8.39
N CYS A 173 -0.31 -14.56 9.14
CA CYS A 173 -0.37 -15.78 9.95
C CYS A 173 -1.38 -16.76 9.34
N ASP A 174 -1.04 -18.02 9.21
CA ASP A 174 -1.94 -19.02 8.65
C ASP A 174 -3.12 -19.31 9.58
N GLU A 175 -4.34 -19.38 9.04
CA GLU A 175 -5.53 -19.68 9.85
C GLU A 175 -5.38 -21.04 10.55
N ALA A 176 -4.77 -22.02 9.88
CA ALA A 176 -4.63 -23.38 10.37
C ALA A 176 -3.85 -23.50 11.69
N VAL A 177 -2.96 -22.55 11.99
CA VAL A 177 -2.16 -22.59 13.23
C VAL A 177 -2.85 -21.88 14.40
N LEU A 178 -3.95 -21.15 14.17
CA LEU A 178 -4.61 -20.34 15.19
C LEU A 178 -5.65 -21.12 16.00
N SER A 179 -5.74 -20.80 17.29
CA SER A 179 -6.72 -21.37 18.20
C SER A 179 -8.15 -21.14 17.69
N ARG A 180 -9.07 -22.02 18.10
CA ARG A 180 -10.50 -21.84 17.80
C ARG A 180 -11.02 -20.50 18.30
N HIS A 181 -10.62 -20.10 19.51
CA HIS A 181 -11.03 -18.84 20.14
C HIS A 181 -10.64 -17.62 19.29
N THR A 182 -9.39 -17.55 18.84
CA THR A 182 -8.90 -16.48 17.96
C THR A 182 -9.63 -16.47 16.62
N ARG A 183 -9.84 -17.64 16.00
CA ARG A 183 -10.55 -17.76 14.72
C ARG A 183 -11.99 -17.25 14.81
N GLU A 184 -12.75 -17.71 15.81
CA GLU A 184 -14.15 -17.31 16.00
C GLU A 184 -14.29 -15.82 16.35
N THR A 185 -13.30 -15.25 17.04
CA THR A 185 -13.33 -13.83 17.46
C THR A 185 -12.96 -12.89 16.32
N LEU A 186 -11.88 -13.19 15.58
CA LEU A 186 -11.27 -12.24 14.65
C LEU A 186 -11.64 -12.46 13.18
N PHE A 187 -11.72 -13.69 12.68
CA PHE A 187 -11.92 -13.93 11.23
C PHE A 187 -13.26 -13.46 10.64
N PRO A 188 -14.34 -13.27 11.40
CA PRO A 188 -15.55 -12.60 10.89
C PRO A 188 -15.41 -11.08 10.74
N HIS A 189 -14.29 -10.50 11.17
CA HIS A 189 -14.14 -9.07 11.39
C HIS A 189 -12.84 -8.47 10.81
N PHE A 190 -12.86 -7.15 10.61
CA PHE A 190 -11.66 -6.33 10.65
C PHE A 190 -11.37 -5.98 12.12
N GLY A 191 -10.25 -6.44 12.65
CA GLY A 191 -9.87 -6.28 14.05
C GLY A 191 -8.99 -5.07 14.32
N PHE A 192 -9.18 -4.46 15.49
CA PHE A 192 -8.37 -3.38 16.06
C PHE A 192 -7.93 -3.71 17.49
N GLY A 193 -6.70 -3.38 17.82
CA GLY A 193 -6.20 -3.27 19.19
C GLY A 193 -5.58 -1.89 19.39
N LEU A 194 -5.84 -1.26 20.53
CA LEU A 194 -5.47 0.13 20.78
C LEU A 194 -4.60 0.30 22.04
N PRO A 195 -3.39 -0.30 22.12
CA PRO A 195 -2.47 -0.02 23.23
C PRO A 195 -2.09 1.46 23.27
N ALA A 196 -1.71 1.96 24.45
CA ALA A 196 -1.33 3.37 24.59
C ALA A 196 -0.20 3.78 23.62
N GLY A 197 -0.46 4.76 22.76
CA GLY A 197 0.49 5.25 21.75
C GLY A 197 0.80 4.29 20.61
N GLU A 198 0.04 3.19 20.47
CA GLU A 198 0.24 2.18 19.43
C GLU A 198 -1.10 1.81 18.79
N GLN A 199 -1.07 1.21 17.61
CA GLN A 199 -2.29 0.75 16.94
C GLN A 199 -2.04 -0.57 16.24
N MET A 200 -2.78 -1.60 16.64
CA MET A 200 -2.85 -2.89 15.96
C MET A 200 -4.09 -2.91 15.08
N ILE A 201 -3.91 -3.28 13.82
CA ILE A 201 -5.00 -3.63 12.92
C ILE A 201 -4.74 -5.02 12.33
N GLY A 202 -5.80 -5.72 12.00
CA GLY A 202 -5.67 -6.95 11.25
C GLY A 202 -6.98 -7.41 10.63
N TYR A 203 -6.87 -8.29 9.66
CA TYR A 203 -8.01 -8.80 8.94
C TYR A 203 -7.68 -10.09 8.18
N PRO A 204 -8.67 -10.94 7.89
CA PRO A 204 -8.46 -12.12 7.10
C PRO A 204 -8.18 -11.75 5.63
N VAL A 205 -7.33 -12.54 4.99
CA VAL A 205 -6.99 -12.47 3.56
C VAL A 205 -6.94 -13.87 2.99
N ALA A 206 -6.96 -13.98 1.67
CA ALA A 206 -6.81 -15.27 0.99
C ALA A 206 -5.45 -15.92 1.34
N GLY A 207 -5.46 -17.23 1.57
CA GLY A 207 -4.25 -18.02 1.75
C GLY A 207 -3.62 -18.46 0.45
N ASP A 208 -2.39 -18.95 0.54
CA ASP A 208 -1.60 -19.42 -0.61
C ASP A 208 -1.86 -20.89 -0.97
N HIS A 209 -2.86 -21.52 -0.36
CA HIS A 209 -3.35 -22.83 -0.76
C HIS A 209 -4.09 -22.78 -2.12
N GLY A 210 -4.06 -23.91 -2.83
CA GLY A 210 -4.72 -24.10 -4.13
C GLY A 210 -3.84 -23.71 -5.32
N ALA A 211 -4.29 -24.04 -6.55
CA ALA A 211 -3.49 -23.90 -7.77
C ALA A 211 -3.04 -22.47 -8.10
N GLN A 212 -3.72 -21.46 -7.56
CA GLN A 212 -3.41 -20.03 -7.78
C GLN A 212 -3.02 -19.28 -6.50
N GLY A 213 -2.89 -19.97 -5.36
CA GLY A 213 -2.53 -19.36 -4.08
C GLY A 213 -3.45 -18.23 -3.62
N ASN A 214 -4.77 -18.46 -3.65
CA ASN A 214 -5.80 -17.47 -3.31
C ASN A 214 -7.03 -18.09 -2.61
N SER A 215 -6.83 -19.08 -1.73
CA SER A 215 -7.94 -19.77 -1.07
C SER A 215 -8.65 -18.87 -0.05
N THR A 216 -9.96 -18.74 -0.17
CA THR A 216 -10.85 -18.08 0.80
C THR A 216 -11.58 -19.09 1.70
N ALA A 217 -11.33 -20.39 1.52
CA ALA A 217 -11.95 -21.45 2.29
C ALA A 217 -11.50 -21.43 3.76
N VAL A 218 -12.42 -21.65 4.69
CA VAL A 218 -12.14 -21.72 6.13
C VAL A 218 -11.05 -22.76 6.41
N GLY A 219 -10.04 -22.38 7.20
CA GLY A 219 -8.87 -23.19 7.50
C GLY A 219 -7.73 -23.04 6.49
N GLN A 220 -7.98 -22.42 5.33
CA GLN A 220 -6.98 -22.13 4.30
C GLN A 220 -6.78 -20.63 4.08
N ARG A 221 -7.44 -19.77 4.85
CA ARG A 221 -7.20 -18.32 4.82
C ARG A 221 -5.96 -17.98 5.64
N ARG A 222 -5.58 -16.71 5.62
CA ARG A 222 -4.54 -16.17 6.49
C ARG A 222 -5.02 -14.89 7.16
N TRP A 223 -4.36 -14.49 8.23
CA TRP A 223 -4.59 -13.24 8.93
C TRP A 223 -3.45 -12.26 8.65
N ASN A 224 -3.75 -11.15 7.97
CA ASN A 224 -2.81 -10.04 7.83
C ASN A 224 -2.91 -9.14 9.06
N PHE A 225 -1.77 -8.76 9.65
CA PHE A 225 -1.73 -7.74 10.70
C PHE A 225 -0.75 -6.62 10.37
N VAL A 226 -1.02 -5.45 10.95
CA VAL A 226 -0.14 -4.28 10.97
C VAL A 226 -0.17 -3.68 12.37
N TRP A 227 0.98 -3.64 13.03
CA TRP A 227 1.12 -3.06 14.36
C TRP A 227 2.05 -1.86 14.32
N TYR A 228 1.46 -0.68 14.41
CA TYR A 228 2.16 0.60 14.43
C TYR A 228 2.72 0.88 15.82
N ARG A 229 4.01 1.21 15.88
CA ARG A 229 4.72 1.47 17.12
C ARG A 229 5.64 2.68 16.98
N PRO A 230 5.70 3.58 17.98
CA PRO A 230 6.60 4.72 17.97
C PRO A 230 8.06 4.32 17.80
N ALA A 231 8.79 5.12 17.02
CA ALA A 231 10.24 5.09 16.90
C ALA A 231 10.69 6.51 16.49
N PRO A 232 10.49 7.51 17.36
CA PRO A 232 10.54 8.93 17.01
C PRO A 232 11.95 9.43 16.66
N THR A 233 13.00 8.78 17.16
CA THR A 233 14.38 9.25 16.94
C THR A 233 15.05 8.58 15.75
N PRO A 234 15.96 9.27 15.03
CA PRO A 234 16.78 8.67 13.99
C PRO A 234 17.63 7.48 14.49
N ALA A 235 18.10 7.53 15.75
CA ALA A 235 18.89 6.47 16.35
C ALA A 235 18.08 5.18 16.56
N GLU A 236 16.82 5.29 17.02
CA GLU A 236 15.91 4.15 17.13
C GLU A 236 15.61 3.53 15.76
N LEU A 237 15.33 4.37 14.76
CA LEU A 237 15.09 3.89 13.40
C LEU A 237 16.32 3.17 12.84
N GLN A 238 17.51 3.75 12.99
CA GLN A 238 18.76 3.13 12.54
C GLN A 238 18.98 1.78 13.23
N ALA A 239 18.77 1.69 14.54
CA ALA A 239 18.88 0.45 15.30
C ALA A 239 17.90 -0.63 14.79
N LEU A 240 16.66 -0.24 14.49
CA LEU A 240 15.63 -1.13 13.95
C LEU A 240 15.93 -1.61 12.52
N LEU A 241 16.65 -0.80 11.74
CA LEU A 241 17.07 -1.11 10.37
C LEU A 241 18.48 -1.72 10.29
N THR A 242 19.09 -2.07 11.43
CA THR A 242 20.38 -2.75 11.47
C THR A 242 20.16 -4.24 11.72
N ASP A 243 20.73 -5.09 10.88
CA ASP A 243 20.60 -6.55 10.99
C ASP A 243 21.45 -7.14 12.14
N ALA A 244 21.47 -8.47 12.24
CA ALA A 244 22.22 -9.17 13.28
C ALA A 244 23.75 -9.06 13.13
N ASP A 245 24.22 -8.76 11.92
CA ASP A 245 25.64 -8.65 11.57
C ASP A 245 26.15 -7.20 11.68
N GLY A 246 25.26 -6.26 12.01
CA GLY A 246 25.59 -4.84 12.17
C GLY A 246 25.49 -4.03 10.87
N VAL A 247 24.94 -4.60 9.79
CA VAL A 247 24.74 -3.88 8.52
C VAL A 247 23.45 -3.06 8.60
N HIS A 248 23.57 -1.77 8.33
CA HIS A 248 22.44 -0.85 8.32
C HIS A 248 21.78 -0.79 6.93
N HIS A 249 20.47 -1.07 6.89
CA HIS A 249 19.65 -1.08 5.67
C HIS A 249 18.83 0.21 5.57
N ALA A 250 19.50 1.31 5.20
CA ALA A 250 18.91 2.67 5.17
C ALA A 250 17.63 2.78 4.31
N GLU A 251 17.48 1.91 3.30
CA GLU A 251 16.35 1.94 2.39
C GLU A 251 15.13 1.14 2.86
N GLY A 252 15.27 0.38 3.94
CA GLY A 252 14.35 -0.63 4.40
C GLY A 252 15.04 -1.99 4.49
N ILE A 253 14.76 -2.71 5.57
CA ILE A 253 15.39 -3.99 5.87
C ILE A 253 14.59 -5.16 5.26
N PRO A 254 15.22 -6.08 4.51
CA PRO A 254 14.55 -7.28 4.02
C PRO A 254 14.00 -8.13 5.18
N PRO A 255 12.81 -8.77 5.05
CA PRO A 255 12.20 -9.57 6.10
C PRO A 255 13.13 -10.59 6.76
N GLN A 256 13.94 -11.28 5.95
CA GLN A 256 14.89 -12.31 6.40
C GLN A 256 16.11 -11.75 7.13
N LEU A 257 16.38 -10.45 7.03
CA LEU A 257 17.50 -9.77 7.69
C LEU A 257 17.08 -9.01 8.94
N VAL A 258 15.78 -8.91 9.22
CA VAL A 258 15.30 -8.27 10.46
C VAL A 258 15.94 -8.96 11.65
N ASN A 259 16.65 -8.18 12.47
CA ASN A 259 17.40 -8.70 13.61
C ASN A 259 16.47 -9.50 14.54
N TRP A 260 16.86 -10.75 14.84
CA TRP A 260 16.08 -11.67 15.66
C TRP A 260 15.79 -11.11 17.07
N ARG A 261 16.64 -10.23 17.60
CA ARG A 261 16.43 -9.55 18.89
C ARG A 261 15.21 -8.62 18.83
N HIS A 262 15.04 -7.89 17.73
CA HIS A 262 13.87 -7.03 17.50
C HIS A 262 12.60 -7.85 17.34
N ILE A 263 12.68 -9.00 16.66
CA ILE A 263 11.56 -9.94 16.55
C ILE A 263 11.17 -10.50 17.92
N ALA A 264 12.14 -10.89 18.74
CA ALA A 264 11.90 -11.40 20.10
C ALA A 264 11.28 -10.32 21.00
N ALA A 265 11.80 -9.09 20.97
CA ALA A 265 11.26 -7.95 21.71
C ALA A 265 9.83 -7.59 21.27
N MET A 266 9.55 -7.67 19.97
CA MET A 266 8.21 -7.46 19.42
C MET A 266 7.23 -8.54 19.91
N ARG A 267 7.60 -9.82 19.89
CA ARG A 267 6.77 -10.91 20.42
C ARG A 267 6.52 -10.76 21.93
N GLN A 268 7.53 -10.35 22.70
CA GLN A 268 7.37 -10.08 24.12
C GLN A 268 6.38 -8.94 24.36
N ALA A 269 6.56 -7.81 23.67
CA ALA A 269 5.65 -6.67 23.77
C ALA A 269 4.21 -7.04 23.34
N ALA A 270 4.04 -7.95 22.38
CA ALA A 270 2.72 -8.42 21.95
C ALA A 270 1.97 -9.10 23.10
N ARG A 271 2.63 -9.95 23.89
CA ARG A 271 2.04 -10.60 25.08
C ARG A 271 1.62 -9.61 26.15
N GLU A 272 2.40 -8.54 26.33
CA GLU A 272 2.20 -7.56 27.38
C GLU A 272 1.12 -6.54 27.05
N LYS A 273 0.96 -6.19 25.77
CA LYS A 273 0.18 -5.02 25.34
C LYS A 273 -1.07 -5.35 24.55
N LEU A 274 -1.09 -6.47 23.82
CA LEU A 274 -2.17 -6.80 22.90
C LEU A 274 -3.18 -7.75 23.55
N ALA A 275 -4.41 -7.73 23.02
CA ALA A 275 -5.39 -8.77 23.31
C ALA A 275 -4.79 -10.17 23.02
N PRO A 276 -5.12 -11.22 23.80
CA PRO A 276 -4.55 -12.56 23.65
C PRO A 276 -4.62 -13.12 22.22
N GLN A 277 -5.68 -12.78 21.47
CA GLN A 277 -5.86 -13.21 20.09
C GLN A 277 -4.83 -12.57 19.14
N PHE A 278 -4.54 -11.28 19.30
CA PHE A 278 -3.52 -10.59 18.53
C PHE A 278 -2.11 -11.01 18.95
N ALA A 279 -1.88 -11.23 20.24
CA ALA A 279 -0.62 -11.77 20.74
C ALA A 279 -0.32 -13.14 20.10
N GLU A 280 -1.30 -14.07 20.10
CA GLU A 280 -1.18 -15.37 19.45
C GLU A 280 -0.81 -15.24 17.96
N ILE A 281 -1.48 -14.34 17.23
CA ILE A 281 -1.20 -14.08 15.81
C ILE A 281 0.24 -13.63 15.59
N VAL A 282 0.72 -12.66 16.39
CA VAL A 282 2.09 -12.14 16.29
C VAL A 282 3.11 -13.23 16.61
N GLU A 283 2.86 -14.05 17.63
CA GLU A 283 3.73 -15.15 18.02
C GLU A 283 3.84 -16.23 16.94
N LYS A 284 2.70 -16.65 16.39
CA LYS A 284 2.60 -17.73 15.39
C LYS A 284 2.92 -17.29 13.96
N THR A 285 3.09 -15.99 13.73
CA THR A 285 3.59 -15.49 12.45
C THR A 285 5.05 -15.93 12.27
N ALA A 286 5.29 -16.74 11.23
CA ALA A 286 6.59 -17.31 10.95
C ALA A 286 7.63 -16.24 10.60
N GLN A 287 7.27 -15.30 9.71
CA GLN A 287 8.18 -14.26 9.22
C GLN A 287 7.51 -12.89 9.26
N PRO A 288 7.47 -12.24 10.44
CA PRO A 288 7.09 -10.84 10.52
C PRO A 288 8.19 -9.97 9.90
N PHE A 289 7.82 -8.81 9.40
CA PHE A 289 8.76 -7.84 8.83
C PHE A 289 8.48 -6.44 9.33
N LEU A 290 9.50 -5.59 9.24
CA LEU A 290 9.45 -4.22 9.71
C LEU A 290 9.37 -3.25 8.52
N GLN A 291 8.48 -2.27 8.62
CA GLN A 291 8.36 -1.19 7.66
C GLN A 291 8.38 0.17 8.36
N PRO A 292 9.38 1.03 8.12
CA PRO A 292 9.30 2.41 8.55
C PRO A 292 8.23 3.16 7.74
N ILE A 293 7.49 4.04 8.42
CA ILE A 293 6.40 4.75 7.79
C ILE A 293 6.90 6.10 7.28
N TYR A 294 6.63 6.36 6.01
CA TYR A 294 6.96 7.60 5.34
C TYR A 294 5.70 8.21 4.73
N ASP A 295 5.75 9.52 4.50
CA ASP A 295 4.85 10.20 3.58
C ASP A 295 5.63 11.07 2.60
N LEU A 296 4.97 11.41 1.49
CA LEU A 296 5.56 12.21 0.41
C LEU A 296 4.45 12.87 -0.40
N VAL A 297 4.70 14.11 -0.83
CA VAL A 297 3.84 14.82 -1.78
C VAL A 297 4.72 15.49 -2.83
N SER A 298 4.57 15.11 -4.09
CA SER A 298 5.18 15.84 -5.20
C SER A 298 4.40 17.11 -5.49
N PRO A 299 5.06 18.30 -5.56
CA PRO A 299 4.40 19.55 -5.93
C PRO A 299 3.94 19.58 -7.39
N ARG A 300 4.54 18.76 -8.26
CA ARG A 300 4.09 18.56 -9.65
C ARG A 300 4.00 17.09 -10.02
N LEU A 301 3.00 16.76 -10.83
CA LEU A 301 2.70 15.45 -11.39
C LEU A 301 2.98 15.35 -12.87
N ALA A 302 3.03 16.47 -13.59
CA ALA A 302 3.31 16.50 -15.01
C ALA A 302 4.57 17.32 -15.32
N HIS A 303 5.43 16.75 -16.16
CA HIS A 303 6.64 17.39 -16.70
C HIS A 303 6.69 17.17 -18.21
N GLY A 304 5.98 18.03 -18.96
CA GLY A 304 5.86 17.89 -20.41
C GLY A 304 5.13 16.59 -20.79
N ARG A 305 5.86 15.62 -21.32
CA ARG A 305 5.36 14.30 -21.77
C ARG A 305 5.53 13.19 -20.71
N ILE A 306 5.85 13.56 -19.47
CA ILE A 306 6.11 12.66 -18.35
C ILE A 306 5.06 12.91 -17.26
N ALA A 307 4.41 11.86 -16.75
CA ALA A 307 3.51 11.94 -15.60
C ALA A 307 4.01 11.08 -14.43
N LEU A 308 3.85 11.55 -13.20
CA LEU A 308 4.05 10.78 -11.98
C LEU A 308 2.68 10.30 -11.46
N MET A 309 2.60 9.06 -10.99
CA MET A 309 1.39 8.50 -10.38
C MET A 309 1.67 7.57 -9.20
N GLY A 310 0.65 7.25 -8.42
CA GLY A 310 0.76 6.31 -7.32
C GLY A 310 1.83 6.75 -6.31
N ASP A 311 2.63 5.81 -5.81
CA ASP A 311 3.68 6.09 -4.82
C ASP A 311 4.88 6.85 -5.42
N ALA A 312 5.01 6.92 -6.76
CA ALA A 312 6.01 7.78 -7.39
C ALA A 312 5.66 9.27 -7.22
N ALA A 313 4.37 9.59 -7.17
CA ALA A 313 3.84 10.95 -7.00
C ALA A 313 3.59 11.33 -5.54
N PHE A 314 2.88 10.48 -4.80
CA PHE A 314 2.50 10.76 -3.40
C PHE A 314 2.47 9.49 -2.59
N VAL A 315 2.95 9.55 -1.36
CA VAL A 315 2.87 8.44 -0.40
C VAL A 315 2.05 8.91 0.79
N ALA A 316 0.91 8.27 1.00
CA ALA A 316 0.09 8.47 2.18
C ALA A 316 0.46 7.42 3.24
N ARG A 317 0.45 7.82 4.51
CA ARG A 317 0.59 6.87 5.62
C ARG A 317 -0.52 5.82 5.52
N PRO A 318 -0.25 4.55 5.83
CA PRO A 318 -1.17 3.44 5.55
C PRO A 318 -2.51 3.50 6.29
N HIS A 319 -2.65 4.37 7.31
CA HIS A 319 -3.88 4.58 8.09
C HIS A 319 -5.10 4.94 7.24
N VAL A 320 -4.93 5.61 6.09
CA VAL A 320 -6.07 5.89 5.21
C VAL A 320 -6.54 4.66 4.44
N GLY A 321 -5.75 3.57 4.37
CA GLY A 321 -6.09 2.36 3.61
C GLY A 321 -6.12 2.54 2.10
N MET A 322 -5.61 3.67 1.59
CA MET A 322 -5.76 4.10 0.19
C MET A 322 -4.55 3.82 -0.69
N GLY A 323 -3.56 3.03 -0.24
CA GLY A 323 -2.31 2.84 -0.98
C GLY A 323 -2.49 2.38 -2.43
N VAL A 324 -3.36 1.39 -2.65
CA VAL A 324 -3.65 0.84 -4.00
C VAL A 324 -4.67 1.68 -4.74
N ALA A 325 -5.75 2.06 -4.05
CA ALA A 325 -6.85 2.77 -4.67
C ALA A 325 -6.50 4.14 -5.20
N LYS A 326 -5.67 4.91 -4.48
CA LYS A 326 -5.20 6.20 -5.00
C LYS A 326 -4.44 6.04 -6.32
N ALA A 327 -3.68 4.94 -6.47
CA ALA A 327 -2.99 4.65 -7.71
C ALA A 327 -3.95 4.20 -8.82
N GLY A 328 -5.09 3.58 -8.46
CA GLY A 328 -6.19 3.30 -9.37
C GLY A 328 -6.89 4.58 -9.85
N ASP A 329 -7.19 5.50 -8.93
CA ASP A 329 -7.76 6.82 -9.26
C ASP A 329 -6.84 7.60 -10.21
N ASP A 330 -5.52 7.57 -9.94
CA ASP A 330 -4.52 8.20 -10.81
C ASP A 330 -4.50 7.55 -12.20
N ALA A 331 -4.54 6.21 -12.27
CA ALA A 331 -4.57 5.47 -13.53
C ALA A 331 -5.81 5.78 -14.37
N ALA A 332 -6.98 5.82 -13.72
CA ALA A 332 -8.26 6.13 -14.36
C ALA A 332 -8.30 7.58 -14.87
N SER A 333 -7.87 8.55 -14.07
CA SER A 333 -7.79 9.97 -14.49
C SER A 333 -6.78 10.17 -15.62
N LEU A 334 -5.61 9.52 -15.59
CA LEU A 334 -4.65 9.54 -16.69
C LEU A 334 -5.26 9.03 -18.00
N ALA A 335 -5.89 7.84 -17.96
CA ALA A 335 -6.51 7.24 -19.13
C ALA A 335 -7.64 8.12 -19.69
N ALA A 336 -8.49 8.68 -18.82
CA ALA A 336 -9.56 9.58 -19.22
C ALA A 336 -9.05 10.89 -19.84
N CYS A 337 -8.02 11.50 -19.26
CA CYS A 337 -7.40 12.71 -19.79
C CYS A 337 -6.75 12.47 -21.16
N ILE A 338 -6.04 11.36 -21.32
CA ILE A 338 -5.41 10.98 -22.60
C ILE A 338 -6.48 10.68 -23.66
N ALA A 339 -7.58 10.02 -23.30
CA ALA A 339 -8.70 9.78 -24.21
C ALA A 339 -9.35 11.07 -24.71
N ARG A 340 -9.45 12.10 -23.84
CA ARG A 340 -10.09 13.38 -24.16
C ARG A 340 -9.19 14.35 -24.93
N HIS A 341 -7.91 14.44 -24.56
CA HIS A 341 -6.97 15.46 -25.07
C HIS A 341 -5.85 14.86 -25.96
N GLY A 342 -5.89 13.56 -26.22
CA GLY A 342 -4.82 12.83 -26.90
C GLY A 342 -3.59 12.59 -26.02
N ALA A 343 -2.61 11.84 -26.53
CA ALA A 343 -1.35 11.56 -25.84
C ALA A 343 -0.38 12.76 -25.90
N THR A 344 -0.78 13.87 -25.28
CA THR A 344 -0.10 15.17 -25.36
C THR A 344 0.27 15.69 -23.97
N PRO A 345 1.18 16.67 -23.86
CA PRO A 345 1.43 17.38 -22.60
C PRO A 345 0.18 18.03 -21.98
N GLU A 346 -0.83 18.36 -22.79
CA GLU A 346 -2.09 18.93 -22.31
C GLU A 346 -2.88 17.93 -21.47
N ALA A 347 -3.01 16.69 -21.92
CA ALA A 347 -3.65 15.62 -21.15
C ALA A 347 -3.02 15.46 -19.76
N LEU A 348 -1.67 15.52 -19.68
CA LEU A 348 -0.97 15.36 -18.41
C LEU A 348 -1.15 16.56 -17.47
N ARG A 349 -1.29 17.78 -18.00
CA ARG A 349 -1.65 18.96 -17.18
C ARG A 349 -3.07 18.87 -16.62
N HIS A 350 -4.02 18.36 -17.40
CA HIS A 350 -5.37 18.11 -16.91
C HIS A 350 -5.39 17.05 -15.80
N TYR A 351 -4.66 15.94 -15.99
CA TYR A 351 -4.44 14.94 -14.95
C TYR A 351 -3.86 15.55 -13.67
N GLU A 352 -2.81 16.38 -13.78
CA GLU A 352 -2.23 17.07 -12.61
C GLU A 352 -3.26 17.93 -11.88
N THR A 353 -4.05 18.70 -12.62
CA THR A 353 -5.10 19.57 -12.08
C THR A 353 -6.16 18.78 -11.31
N GLU A 354 -6.59 17.65 -11.87
CA GLU A 354 -7.59 16.78 -11.23
C GLU A 354 -7.04 16.07 -9.98
N ARG A 355 -5.79 15.59 -10.04
CA ARG A 355 -5.27 14.63 -9.06
C ARG A 355 -4.44 15.23 -7.95
N HIS A 356 -3.75 16.35 -8.18
CA HIS A 356 -2.82 16.90 -7.19
C HIS A 356 -3.54 17.28 -5.88
N ALA A 357 -4.65 18.03 -5.96
CA ALA A 357 -5.39 18.45 -4.76
C ALA A 357 -5.98 17.26 -4.00
N ALA A 358 -6.57 16.30 -4.72
CA ALA A 358 -7.14 15.09 -4.12
C ALA A 358 -6.07 14.24 -3.42
N ALA A 359 -4.91 14.04 -4.06
CA ALA A 359 -3.82 13.28 -3.48
C ALA A 359 -3.23 13.97 -2.24
N ALA A 360 -3.06 15.29 -2.28
CA ALA A 360 -2.60 16.08 -1.14
C ALA A 360 -3.57 15.96 0.06
N ALA A 361 -4.88 16.00 -0.18
CA ALA A 361 -5.89 15.81 0.86
C ALA A 361 -5.81 14.42 1.52
N VAL A 362 -5.60 13.36 0.72
CA VAL A 362 -5.42 11.99 1.24
C VAL A 362 -4.17 11.90 2.11
N VAL A 363 -3.04 12.49 1.69
CA VAL A 363 -1.82 12.52 2.51
C VAL A 363 -2.03 13.31 3.80
N GLN A 364 -2.73 14.44 3.75
CA GLN A 364 -3.02 15.23 4.93
C GLN A 364 -3.90 14.48 5.93
N ARG A 365 -4.95 13.81 5.46
CA ARG A 365 -5.76 12.91 6.30
C ARG A 365 -4.90 11.83 6.94
N ALA A 366 -4.01 11.21 6.16
CA ALA A 366 -3.12 10.17 6.66
C ALA A 366 -2.15 10.68 7.74
N ARG A 367 -1.65 11.91 7.61
CA ARG A 367 -0.84 12.58 8.63
C ARG A 367 -1.60 12.79 9.93
N LEU A 368 -2.83 13.27 9.86
CA LEU A 368 -3.70 13.46 11.03
C LEU A 368 -3.96 12.14 11.76
N LEU A 369 -4.34 11.08 11.04
CA LEU A 369 -4.57 9.75 11.63
C LEU A 369 -3.31 9.15 12.27
N GLY A 370 -2.14 9.40 11.68
CA GLY A 370 -0.88 8.88 12.19
C GLY A 370 -0.17 9.78 13.22
N ALA A 371 -0.68 10.98 13.50
CA ALA A 371 0.00 11.93 14.38
C ALA A 371 0.21 11.41 15.82
N PRO A 372 -0.77 10.73 16.45
CA PRO A 372 -0.58 10.18 17.79
C PRO A 372 0.53 9.12 17.88
N LEU A 373 0.78 8.38 16.78
CA LEU A 373 1.77 7.31 16.72
C LEU A 373 3.21 7.84 16.63
N ALA A 374 3.38 9.11 16.27
CA ALA A 374 4.68 9.77 16.19
C ALA A 374 5.14 10.35 17.55
N LEU A 375 4.27 10.36 18.55
CA LEU A 375 4.58 10.88 19.88
C LEU A 375 5.47 9.90 20.65
N PRO A 376 6.34 10.39 21.55
CA PRO A 376 7.13 9.53 22.44
C PRO A 376 6.26 8.51 23.19
N PRO A 377 6.77 7.29 23.45
CA PRO A 377 6.05 6.28 24.23
C PRO A 377 5.51 6.85 25.55
N GLY A 378 4.23 6.63 25.82
CA GLY A 378 3.56 7.12 27.03
C GLY A 378 3.09 8.58 27.00
N SER A 379 3.38 9.35 25.94
CA SER A 379 2.93 10.74 25.81
C SER A 379 1.64 10.91 24.99
N ALA A 380 1.26 9.90 24.20
CA ALA A 380 0.00 9.91 23.48
C ALA A 380 -1.18 9.74 24.46
N PRO A 381 -2.21 10.61 24.41
CA PRO A 381 -3.39 10.42 25.24
C PRO A 381 -4.08 9.09 24.86
N PRO A 382 -4.71 8.40 25.82
CA PRO A 382 -5.54 7.25 25.50
C PRO A 382 -6.67 7.68 24.56
N TYR A 383 -7.10 6.77 23.68
CA TYR A 383 -8.26 7.02 22.84
C TYR A 383 -9.48 7.25 23.74
N ARG A 384 -10.12 8.43 23.60
CA ARG A 384 -11.32 8.79 24.36
C ARG A 384 -12.50 7.88 24.01
N ASP A 385 -12.59 7.48 22.74
CA ASP A 385 -13.58 6.55 22.23
C ASP A 385 -12.90 5.54 21.29
N PRO A 386 -12.94 4.23 21.56
CA PRO A 386 -12.36 3.21 20.67
C PRO A 386 -13.02 3.16 19.29
N ARG A 387 -14.23 3.73 19.13
CA ARG A 387 -14.93 3.80 17.83
C ARG A 387 -14.23 4.71 16.82
N GLY A 388 -13.61 5.79 17.27
CA GLY A 388 -12.94 6.77 16.40
C GLY A 388 -11.90 6.12 15.48
N PRO A 389 -10.85 5.46 16.03
CA PRO A 389 -9.83 4.78 15.22
C PRO A 389 -10.42 3.74 14.25
N MET A 390 -11.43 2.98 14.69
CA MET A 390 -12.09 1.96 13.88
C MET A 390 -12.88 2.55 12.70
N GLN A 391 -13.54 3.70 12.91
CA GLN A 391 -14.36 4.40 11.92
C GLN A 391 -13.58 5.37 11.04
N GLN A 392 -12.31 5.65 11.35
CA GLN A 392 -11.48 6.59 10.59
C GLN A 392 -10.37 5.91 9.79
N THR A 393 -9.87 4.74 10.26
CA THR A 393 -8.74 4.01 9.66
C THR A 393 -9.22 3.11 8.53
N ALA A 394 -8.59 3.20 7.35
CA ALA A 394 -8.82 2.33 6.21
C ALA A 394 -10.31 2.17 5.82
N ILE A 395 -11.05 3.27 5.84
CA ILE A 395 -12.45 3.34 5.38
C ILE A 395 -12.52 3.77 3.92
N ASP A 396 -13.69 3.58 3.32
CA ASP A 396 -13.99 4.11 1.98
C ASP A 396 -13.85 5.66 1.97
N PRO A 397 -13.19 6.25 0.96
CA PRO A 397 -13.13 7.70 0.77
C PRO A 397 -14.48 8.42 0.85
N ALA A 398 -15.57 7.79 0.40
CA ALA A 398 -16.91 8.36 0.48
C ALA A 398 -17.38 8.63 1.93
N LEU A 399 -16.71 8.02 2.92
CA LEU A 399 -17.00 8.19 4.34
C LEU A 399 -16.05 9.19 5.03
N PHE A 400 -15.12 9.82 4.31
CA PHE A 400 -14.12 10.71 4.91
C PHE A 400 -14.75 11.93 5.60
N ASP A 401 -15.81 12.50 5.02
CA ASP A 401 -16.52 13.65 5.57
C ASP A 401 -17.45 13.26 6.73
N THR A 402 -17.98 12.03 6.72
CA THR A 402 -18.79 11.49 7.82
C THR A 402 -17.93 11.19 9.05
N TYR A 403 -16.71 10.70 8.84
CA TYR A 403 -15.75 10.39 9.89
C TYR A 403 -14.46 11.19 9.64
N PRO A 404 -14.49 12.51 9.90
CA PRO A 404 -13.28 13.32 9.83
C PRO A 404 -12.28 12.77 10.85
N PRO A 405 -10.96 12.80 10.55
CA PRO A 405 -9.98 12.57 11.60
C PRO A 405 -10.26 13.61 12.68
N GLU A 406 -10.34 13.19 13.94
CA GLU A 406 -10.39 14.14 15.03
C GLU A 406 -9.15 15.03 14.87
N ALA A 407 -9.37 16.35 14.71
CA ALA A 407 -8.28 17.26 14.94
C ALA A 407 -7.74 16.92 16.33
N LEU A 408 -6.43 16.78 16.47
CA LEU A 408 -5.80 17.03 17.76
C LEU A 408 -6.08 18.52 18.06
N ALA A 409 -7.29 18.82 18.52
CA ALA A 409 -7.72 20.12 19.02
C ALA A 409 -7.67 19.99 20.55
N ALA A 410 -6.92 20.80 21.29
CA ALA A 410 -6.25 22.06 20.98
C ALA A 410 -4.83 22.09 21.54
#